data_AF-A0A7K0Z829-F1
#
_entry.id   AF-A0A7K0Z829-F1
#
_cell.length_a   1.000
_cell.length_b   1.000
_cell.length_c   1.000
_cell.angle_alpha   90.00
_cell.angle_beta   90.00
_cell.angle_gamma   90.00
#
_symmetry.space_group_name_H-M   'P 1'
#
loop_
_entity.id
_entity.type
_entity.pdbx_description
1 polymer ?
#
loop_
_entity_poly.entity_id
_entity_poly.type
_entity_poly.pdbx_seq_one_letter_code
_entity_poly.pdbx_strand_id
1 'polypeptide(L)'
;MKKRIAVSLMISAALFTSSTSAIADAQSDYQLAIQQYKVAVENWNAKNMSDRDAFRVSIRAWEDAKISADRARKEIADKFKNEAEAIKARTSIARLSAANAKEKKAIDVASKIEMQNAIASRNAALAAVVVAGPKPTKPVPAPSPTPPVKPVKAPKNPPKQKLPKA
;
A
#
# COMPACT_ATOMS: atom_id res chain seq x y z
N MET A 1 31.63 18.10 40.62
CA MET A 1 31.58 18.25 42.10
C MET A 1 30.80 17.06 42.65
N LYS A 2 31.44 16.19 43.45
CA LYS A 2 31.16 15.95 44.90
C LYS A 2 29.68 15.60 45.19
N LYS A 3 29.28 14.56 45.94
CA LYS A 3 29.84 13.45 46.70
C LYS A 3 28.62 12.56 47.09
N ARG A 4 28.84 11.23 47.23
CA ARG A 4 28.33 10.24 48.22
C ARG A 4 27.02 10.59 48.98
N ILE A 5 26.11 9.63 49.19
CA ILE A 5 26.02 8.83 50.44
C ILE A 5 25.25 7.53 50.18
N ALA A 6 25.82 6.42 50.68
CA ALA A 6 25.17 5.14 50.87
C ALA A 6 24.41 5.13 52.20
N VAL A 7 23.24 4.49 52.26
CA VAL A 7 22.71 3.92 53.50
C VAL A 7 22.11 2.55 53.18
N SER A 8 22.84 1.53 53.63
CA SER A 8 22.39 0.16 53.74
C SER A 8 21.37 0.06 54.87
N LEU A 9 20.22 -0.58 54.62
CA LEU A 9 19.39 -1.14 55.68
C LEU A 9 19.12 -2.60 55.34
N MET A 10 19.97 -3.45 55.92
CA MET A 10 19.74 -4.88 56.04
C MET A 10 18.59 -5.09 57.02
N ILE A 11 17.52 -5.76 56.59
CA ILE A 11 16.62 -6.48 57.48
C ILE A 11 16.78 -7.95 57.12
N SER A 12 17.43 -8.68 58.03
CA SER A 12 17.51 -10.13 58.02
C SER A 12 16.28 -10.74 58.70
N ALA A 13 15.95 -11.97 58.29
CA ALA A 13 15.07 -12.96 58.92
C ALA A 13 13.57 -12.92 58.57
N ALA A 14 13.20 -13.73 57.57
CA ALA A 14 12.45 -14.97 57.81
C ALA A 14 12.53 -15.87 56.56
N LEU A 15 13.35 -16.94 56.62
CA LEU A 15 13.03 -18.12 55.82
C LEU A 15 11.71 -18.64 56.38
N PHE A 16 10.63 -18.64 55.59
CA PHE A 16 9.72 -19.75 55.32
C PHE A 16 8.63 -19.23 54.36
N THR A 17 8.41 -19.99 53.27
CA THR A 17 7.34 -19.86 52.24
C THR A 17 7.37 -18.66 51.26
N SER A 18 8.34 -18.60 50.34
CA SER A 18 8.25 -17.71 49.15
C SER A 18 8.10 -18.45 47.82
N SER A 19 8.05 -19.79 47.83
CA SER A 19 7.76 -20.55 46.60
C SER A 19 6.34 -20.34 46.08
N THR A 20 5.39 -19.95 46.92
CA THR A 20 3.97 -19.81 46.52
C THR A 20 3.68 -18.46 45.88
N SER A 21 4.29 -17.38 46.39
CA SER A 21 4.08 -16.02 45.87
C SER A 21 4.77 -15.79 44.53
N ALA A 22 6.00 -16.28 44.33
CA ALA A 22 6.68 -16.18 43.03
C ALA A 22 5.98 -16.99 41.90
N ILE A 23 5.29 -18.09 42.25
CA ILE A 23 4.52 -18.89 41.29
C ILE A 23 3.13 -18.26 41.03
N ALA A 24 2.50 -17.66 42.03
CA ALA A 24 1.23 -16.95 41.87
C ALA A 24 1.39 -15.67 41.03
N ASP A 25 2.48 -14.92 41.23
CA ASP A 25 2.80 -13.71 40.46
C ASP A 25 3.07 -14.07 38.99
N ALA A 26 3.89 -15.11 38.75
CA ALA A 26 4.15 -15.61 37.40
C ALA A 26 2.90 -16.18 36.69
N GLN A 27 1.95 -16.76 37.42
CA GLN A 27 0.68 -17.23 36.86
C GLN A 27 -0.26 -16.06 36.54
N SER A 28 -0.29 -15.03 37.37
CA SER A 28 -1.03 -13.78 37.14
C SER A 28 -0.49 -13.03 35.91
N ASP A 29 0.83 -12.89 35.81
CA ASP A 29 1.51 -12.27 34.67
C ASP A 29 1.27 -13.01 33.37
N TYR A 30 1.28 -14.35 33.39
CA TYR A 30 0.95 -15.15 32.21
C TYR A 30 -0.49 -14.91 31.73
N GLN A 31 -1.46 -14.74 32.63
CA GLN A 31 -2.84 -14.43 32.23
C GLN A 31 -2.97 -13.03 31.64
N LEU A 32 -2.25 -12.05 32.19
CA LEU A 32 -2.16 -10.71 31.61
C LEU A 32 -1.53 -10.75 30.22
N ALA A 33 -0.46 -11.52 30.04
CA ALA A 33 0.20 -11.70 28.74
C ALA A 33 -0.72 -12.37 27.70
N ILE A 34 -1.58 -13.32 28.11
CA ILE A 34 -2.57 -13.93 27.22
C ILE A 34 -3.65 -12.92 26.80
N GLN A 35 -4.12 -12.06 27.71
CA GLN A 35 -5.07 -10.99 27.38
C GLN A 35 -4.46 -10.00 26.38
N GLN A 36 -3.22 -9.57 26.62
CA GLN A 36 -2.47 -8.70 25.71
C GLN A 36 -2.25 -9.36 24.34
N TYR A 37 -1.93 -10.66 24.31
CA TYR A 37 -1.79 -11.41 23.07
C TYR A 37 -3.09 -11.46 22.26
N LYS A 38 -4.25 -11.69 22.89
CA LYS A 38 -5.56 -11.69 22.20
C LYS A 38 -5.83 -10.34 21.53
N VAL A 39 -5.62 -9.25 22.27
CA VAL A 39 -5.76 -7.88 21.73
C VAL A 39 -4.78 -7.65 20.58
N ALA A 40 -3.53 -8.11 20.70
CA ALA A 40 -2.55 -8.01 19.63
C ALA A 40 -2.98 -8.79 18.37
N VAL A 41 -3.58 -9.97 18.52
CA VAL A 41 -4.10 -10.77 17.40
C VAL A 41 -5.30 -10.11 16.74
N GLU A 42 -6.24 -9.54 17.52
CA GLU A 42 -7.37 -8.78 16.99
C GLU A 42 -6.91 -7.56 16.20
N ASN A 43 -5.98 -6.79 16.74
CA ASN A 43 -5.37 -5.64 16.05
C ASN A 43 -4.62 -6.06 14.78
N TRP A 44 -3.89 -7.17 14.83
CA TRP A 44 -3.19 -7.73 13.67
C TRP A 44 -4.16 -8.14 12.55
N ASN A 45 -5.25 -8.82 12.90
CA ASN A 45 -6.30 -9.21 11.95
C ASN A 45 -6.97 -7.97 11.34
N ALA A 46 -7.39 -7.02 12.16
CA ALA A 46 -8.04 -5.79 11.71
C ALA A 46 -7.14 -5.00 10.75
N LYS A 47 -5.84 -4.86 11.08
CA LYS A 47 -4.87 -4.20 10.21
C LYS A 47 -4.72 -4.92 8.87
N ASN A 48 -4.50 -6.24 8.88
CA ASN A 48 -4.32 -7.00 7.65
C ASN A 48 -5.58 -6.95 6.76
N MET A 49 -6.77 -7.00 7.35
CA MET A 49 -8.04 -6.82 6.62
C MET A 49 -8.13 -5.42 5.99
N SER A 50 -7.86 -4.38 6.77
CA SER A 50 -7.85 -3.00 6.29
C SER A 50 -6.89 -2.79 5.12
N ASP A 51 -5.66 -3.31 5.22
CA ASP A 51 -4.66 -3.24 4.15
C ASP A 51 -5.14 -3.96 2.88
N ARG A 52 -5.81 -5.11 3.02
CA ARG A 52 -6.39 -5.84 1.89
C ARG A 52 -7.54 -5.10 1.23
N ASP A 53 -8.41 -4.46 2.00
CA ASP A 53 -9.53 -3.70 1.46
C ASP A 53 -9.06 -2.43 0.75
N ALA A 54 -8.09 -1.71 1.35
CA ALA A 54 -7.41 -0.59 0.70
C ALA A 54 -6.78 -1.02 -0.64
N PHE A 55 -6.13 -2.19 -0.66
CA PHE A 55 -5.58 -2.74 -1.91
C PHE A 55 -6.67 -3.01 -2.96
N ARG A 56 -7.80 -3.62 -2.57
CA ARG A 56 -8.91 -3.89 -3.50
C ARG A 56 -9.47 -2.61 -4.12
N VAL A 57 -9.64 -1.57 -3.30
CA VAL A 57 -10.09 -0.25 -3.78
C VAL A 57 -9.07 0.35 -4.74
N SER A 58 -7.79 0.32 -4.38
CA SER A 58 -6.72 0.87 -5.22
C SER A 58 -6.60 0.17 -6.58
N ILE A 59 -6.76 -1.15 -6.62
CA ILE A 59 -6.71 -1.93 -7.87
C ILE A 59 -7.89 -1.59 -8.77
N ARG A 60 -9.11 -1.48 -8.23
CA ARG A 60 -10.28 -1.09 -9.02
C ARG A 60 -10.11 0.31 -9.62
N ALA A 61 -9.67 1.26 -8.81
CA ALA A 61 -9.40 2.63 -9.29
C ALA A 61 -8.33 2.64 -10.39
N TRP A 62 -7.29 1.81 -10.27
CA TRP A 62 -6.26 1.66 -11.29
C TRP A 62 -6.80 1.04 -12.59
N GLU A 63 -7.64 0.00 -12.49
CA GLU A 63 -8.29 -0.65 -13.64
C GLU A 63 -9.23 0.32 -14.37
N ASP A 64 -10.07 1.04 -13.62
CA ASP A 64 -10.99 2.04 -14.15
C ASP A 64 -10.25 3.17 -14.86
N ALA A 65 -9.16 3.67 -14.25
CA ALA A 65 -8.31 4.69 -14.86
C ALA A 65 -7.67 4.18 -16.17
N LYS A 66 -7.25 2.92 -16.22
CA LYS A 66 -6.70 2.31 -17.44
C LYS A 66 -7.75 2.22 -18.55
N ILE A 67 -8.94 1.72 -18.22
CA ILE A 67 -10.06 1.61 -19.18
C ILE A 67 -10.44 3.00 -19.71
N SER A 68 -10.51 4.00 -18.82
CA SER A 68 -10.81 5.38 -19.19
C SER A 68 -9.76 5.95 -20.14
N ALA A 69 -8.46 5.74 -19.84
CA ALA A 69 -7.37 6.19 -20.70
C ALA A 69 -7.41 5.53 -22.09
N ASP A 70 -7.68 4.23 -22.16
CA ASP A 70 -7.79 3.49 -23.42
C ASP A 70 -8.99 3.96 -24.25
N ARG A 71 -10.13 4.22 -23.59
CA ARG A 71 -11.31 4.81 -24.24
C ARG A 71 -11.01 6.20 -24.79
N ALA A 72 -10.41 7.09 -24.01
CA ALA A 72 -10.06 8.43 -24.44
C ALA A 72 -9.13 8.41 -25.67
N ARG A 73 -8.13 7.52 -25.70
CA ARG A 73 -7.25 7.35 -26.87
C ARG A 73 -8.01 6.92 -28.11
N LYS A 74 -8.97 5.99 -27.96
CA LYS A 74 -9.81 5.54 -29.07
C LYS A 74 -10.67 6.69 -29.61
N GLU A 75 -11.34 7.43 -28.73
CA GLU A 75 -12.15 8.58 -29.10
C GLU A 75 -11.34 9.67 -29.82
N ILE A 76 -10.12 9.94 -29.35
CA ILE A 76 -9.19 10.87 -30.02
C ILE A 76 -8.81 10.36 -31.41
N ALA A 77 -8.52 9.06 -31.56
CA ALA A 77 -8.19 8.47 -32.84
C ALA A 77 -9.36 8.53 -33.84
N ASP A 78 -10.57 8.19 -33.38
CA ASP A 78 -11.78 8.23 -34.19
C ASP A 78 -12.12 9.67 -34.61
N LYS A 79 -12.00 10.64 -33.70
CA LYS A 79 -12.17 12.06 -34.00
C LYS A 79 -11.18 12.53 -35.06
N PHE A 80 -9.89 12.22 -34.89
CA PHE A 80 -8.86 12.60 -35.86
C PHE A 80 -9.11 11.96 -37.24
N LYS A 81 -9.51 10.69 -37.29
CA LYS A 81 -9.86 10.01 -38.54
C LYS A 81 -11.00 10.74 -39.25
N ASN A 82 -12.08 11.04 -38.54
CA ASN A 82 -13.24 11.73 -39.11
C ASN A 82 -12.89 13.14 -39.60
N GLU A 83 -12.09 13.89 -38.83
CA GLU A 83 -11.64 15.22 -39.21
C GLU A 83 -10.73 15.18 -40.44
N ALA A 84 -9.79 14.22 -40.50
CA ALA A 84 -8.90 14.05 -41.64
C ALA A 84 -9.67 13.70 -42.93
N GLU A 85 -10.66 12.81 -42.85
CA GLU A 85 -11.52 12.49 -44.00
C GLU A 85 -12.38 13.69 -44.42
N ALA A 86 -12.89 14.47 -43.47
CA ALA A 86 -13.63 15.70 -43.79
C ALA A 86 -12.74 16.76 -44.47
N ILE A 87 -11.49 16.94 -44.02
CA ILE A 87 -10.52 17.83 -44.67
C ILE A 87 -10.26 17.36 -46.10
N LYS A 88 -10.00 16.06 -46.31
CA LYS A 88 -9.78 15.49 -47.65
C LYS A 88 -10.98 15.72 -48.58
N ALA A 89 -12.19 15.44 -48.10
CA ALA A 89 -13.42 15.60 -48.86
C ALA A 89 -13.64 17.06 -49.28
N ARG A 90 -13.54 18.01 -48.33
CA ARG A 90 -13.65 19.45 -48.63
C ARG A 90 -12.57 19.94 -49.58
N THR A 91 -11.33 19.46 -49.39
CA THR A 91 -10.20 19.80 -50.27
C THR A 91 -10.46 19.31 -51.70
N SER A 92 -10.98 18.09 -51.86
CA SER A 92 -11.31 17.54 -53.17
C SER A 92 -12.38 18.38 -53.88
N ILE A 93 -13.46 18.73 -53.17
CA ILE A 93 -14.53 19.58 -53.70
C ILE A 93 -13.98 20.96 -54.09
N ALA A 94 -13.22 21.61 -53.20
CA ALA A 94 -12.63 22.92 -53.46
C ALA A 94 -11.70 22.88 -54.68
N ARG A 95 -10.91 21.81 -54.84
CA ARG A 95 -9.98 21.66 -55.98
C ARG A 95 -10.72 21.46 -57.30
N LEU A 96 -11.87 20.79 -57.29
CA LEU A 96 -12.73 20.65 -58.48
C LEU A 96 -13.37 21.99 -58.87
N SER A 97 -13.71 22.83 -57.90
CA SER A 97 -14.28 24.16 -58.12
C SER A 97 -13.27 25.24 -58.48
N ALA A 98 -11.97 24.99 -58.32
CA ALA A 98 -10.90 25.96 -58.61
C ALA A 98 -10.76 26.21 -60.12
N ALA A 99 -10.81 27.48 -60.52
CA ALA A 99 -10.82 27.93 -61.91
C ALA A 99 -9.43 27.85 -62.57
N ASN A 100 -8.35 27.90 -61.79
CA ASN A 100 -6.98 27.92 -62.31
C ASN A 100 -5.97 27.21 -61.39
N ALA A 101 -4.75 27.03 -61.90
CA ALA A 101 -3.68 26.34 -61.19
C ALA A 101 -3.22 27.08 -59.92
N LYS A 102 -3.31 28.41 -59.89
CA LYS A 102 -2.92 29.22 -58.73
C LYS A 102 -3.85 28.96 -57.54
N GLU A 103 -5.16 28.90 -57.79
CA GLU A 103 -6.18 28.56 -56.78
C GLU A 103 -6.00 27.14 -56.26
N LYS A 104 -5.74 26.16 -57.14
CA LYS A 104 -5.46 24.77 -56.72
C LYS A 104 -4.25 24.69 -55.79
N LYS A 105 -3.17 25.42 -56.10
CA LYS A 105 -1.98 25.50 -55.23
C LYS A 105 -2.30 26.14 -53.88
N ALA A 106 -3.13 27.19 -53.85
CA ALA A 106 -3.55 27.82 -52.60
C ALA A 106 -4.38 26.87 -51.73
N ILE A 107 -5.29 26.11 -52.34
CA ILE A 107 -6.10 25.07 -51.67
C ILE A 107 -5.20 23.96 -51.09
N ASP A 108 -4.18 23.52 -51.83
CA ASP A 108 -3.25 22.50 -51.34
C ASP A 108 -2.45 22.98 -50.12
N VAL A 109 -2.00 24.24 -50.13
CA VAL A 109 -1.32 24.87 -48.99
C VAL A 109 -2.26 24.97 -47.79
N ALA A 110 -3.49 25.45 -47.99
CA ALA A 110 -4.49 25.57 -46.93
C ALA A 110 -4.84 24.21 -46.32
N SER A 111 -5.09 23.20 -47.16
CA SER A 111 -5.38 21.82 -46.74
C SER A 111 -4.24 21.22 -45.92
N LYS A 112 -2.99 21.47 -46.32
CA LYS A 112 -1.82 21.04 -45.55
C LYS A 112 -1.77 21.70 -44.17
N ILE A 113 -2.07 22.99 -44.07
CA ILE A 113 -2.12 23.71 -42.80
C ILE A 113 -3.25 23.17 -41.90
N GLU A 114 -4.45 22.97 -42.45
CA GLU A 114 -5.57 22.38 -41.71
C GLU A 114 -5.23 20.99 -41.16
N MET A 115 -4.61 20.13 -41.97
CA MET A 115 -4.18 18.80 -41.53
C MET A 115 -3.12 18.88 -40.42
N GLN A 116 -2.17 19.81 -40.50
CA GLN A 116 -1.18 20.01 -39.43
C GLN A 116 -1.83 20.47 -38.13
N ASN A 117 -2.84 21.35 -38.21
CA ASN A 117 -3.60 21.78 -37.03
C ASN A 117 -4.40 20.63 -36.42
N ALA A 118 -4.98 19.74 -37.23
CA ALA A 118 -5.66 18.54 -36.75
C ALA A 118 -4.68 17.57 -36.06
N ILE A 119 -3.47 17.38 -36.62
CA ILE A 119 -2.40 16.58 -36.00
C ILE A 119 -1.95 17.20 -34.67
N ALA A 120 -1.73 18.51 -34.62
CA ALA A 120 -1.35 19.22 -33.42
C ALA A 120 -2.42 19.07 -32.32
N SER A 121 -3.69 19.24 -32.69
CA SER A 121 -4.83 19.06 -31.78
C SER A 121 -4.94 17.63 -31.24
N ARG A 122 -4.73 16.62 -32.11
CA ARG A 122 -4.67 15.21 -31.70
C ARG A 122 -3.53 14.97 -30.70
N ASN A 123 -2.34 15.49 -30.98
CA ASN A 123 -1.18 15.30 -30.10
C ASN A 123 -1.36 16.01 -28.76
N ALA A 124 -1.93 17.22 -28.75
CA ALA A 124 -2.29 17.92 -27.52
C ALA A 124 -3.32 17.14 -26.70
N ALA A 125 -4.37 16.60 -27.35
CA ALA A 125 -5.37 15.77 -26.69
C ALA A 125 -4.76 14.49 -26.12
N LEU A 126 -3.86 13.82 -26.85
CA LEU A 126 -3.15 12.62 -26.36
C LEU A 126 -2.24 12.92 -25.17
N ALA A 127 -1.56 14.07 -25.17
CA ALA A 127 -0.74 14.51 -24.03
C ALA A 127 -1.58 14.80 -22.78
N ALA A 128 -2.85 15.19 -22.96
CA ALA A 128 -3.79 15.41 -21.87
C ALA A 128 -4.46 14.12 -21.34
N VAL A 129 -4.27 12.97 -21.99
CA VAL A 129 -4.83 11.70 -21.51
C VAL A 129 -4.14 11.31 -20.20
N VAL A 130 -4.90 11.34 -19.11
CA VAL A 130 -4.44 10.87 -17.80
C VAL A 130 -4.25 9.35 -17.86
N VAL A 131 -3.01 8.92 -17.69
CA VAL A 131 -2.66 7.51 -17.59
C VAL A 131 -2.79 7.02 -16.16
N ALA A 132 -3.25 5.78 -16.01
CA ALA A 132 -3.16 5.08 -14.73
C ALA A 132 -1.70 5.09 -14.26
N GLY A 133 -1.49 5.40 -12.98
CA GLY A 133 -0.18 5.33 -12.34
C GLY A 133 0.35 3.88 -12.26
N PRO A 134 1.43 3.64 -11.49
CA PRO A 134 1.94 2.29 -11.31
C PRO A 134 0.85 1.38 -10.72
N LYS A 135 0.84 0.12 -11.16
CA LYS A 135 -0.10 -0.87 -10.65
C LYS A 135 0.11 -1.01 -9.13
N PRO A 136 -0.95 -0.91 -8.31
CA PRO A 136 -0.84 -1.14 -6.88
C PRO A 136 -0.22 -2.52 -6.58
N THR A 137 0.66 -2.57 -5.59
CA THR A 137 1.28 -3.81 -5.12
C THR A 137 0.45 -4.43 -4.02
N LYS A 138 0.33 -5.76 -4.04
CA LYS A 138 -0.37 -6.50 -2.99
C LYS A 138 0.35 -6.27 -1.64
N PRO A 139 -0.37 -5.91 -0.56
CA PRO A 139 0.24 -5.70 0.74
C PRO A 139 0.84 -6.99 1.27
N VAL A 140 2.01 -6.88 1.89
CA VAL A 140 2.63 -7.97 2.65
C VAL A 140 1.98 -7.99 4.04
N PRO A 141 1.41 -9.12 4.50
CA PRO A 141 0.83 -9.21 5.82
C PRO A 141 1.85 -8.87 6.90
N ALA A 142 1.41 -8.18 7.95
CA ALA A 142 2.25 -7.96 9.12
C ALA A 142 2.64 -9.33 9.76
N PRO A 143 3.78 -9.42 10.45
CA PRO A 143 4.11 -10.64 11.20
C PRO A 143 3.07 -10.88 12.30
N SER A 144 2.67 -12.15 12.47
CA SER A 144 1.71 -12.54 13.50
C SER A 144 2.29 -12.29 14.90
N PRO A 145 1.49 -11.85 15.89
CA PRO A 145 1.92 -11.78 17.28
C PRO A 145 2.42 -13.15 17.76
N THR A 146 3.44 -13.14 18.63
CA THR A 146 4.01 -14.37 19.22
C THR A 146 3.24 -14.73 20.51
N PRO A 147 2.81 -15.98 20.68
CA PRO A 147 2.12 -16.40 21.90
C PRO A 147 3.00 -16.32 23.16
N PRO A 148 2.44 -16.02 24.35
CA PRO A 148 3.18 -16.07 25.61
C PRO A 148 3.61 -17.49 25.97
N VAL A 149 4.78 -17.64 26.59
CA VAL A 149 5.30 -18.93 27.06
C VAL A 149 4.86 -19.19 28.50
N LYS A 150 4.34 -20.40 28.78
CA LYS A 150 3.95 -20.80 30.14
C LYS A 150 5.18 -20.90 31.07
N PRO A 151 5.09 -20.42 32.32
CA PRO A 151 6.16 -20.62 33.30
C PRO A 151 6.42 -22.12 33.57
N VAL A 152 7.68 -22.53 33.57
CA VAL A 152 8.09 -23.91 33.90
C VAL A 152 8.09 -24.08 35.42
N LYS A 153 7.47 -25.15 35.94
CA LYS A 153 7.53 -25.49 37.38
C LYS A 153 9.00 -25.73 37.79
N ALA A 154 9.44 -25.09 38.86
CA ALA A 154 10.77 -25.31 39.42
C ALA A 154 10.99 -26.80 39.76
N PRO A 155 12.18 -27.37 39.46
CA PRO A 155 12.49 -28.75 39.81
C PRO A 155 12.42 -28.95 41.33
N LYS A 156 11.84 -30.08 41.76
CA LYS A 156 11.76 -30.44 43.18
C LYS A 156 13.18 -30.55 43.76
N ASN A 157 13.43 -29.88 44.89
CA ASN A 157 14.69 -29.95 45.62
C ASN A 157 15.16 -31.40 45.82
N PRO A 158 16.47 -31.70 45.66
CA PRO A 158 17.00 -33.02 45.92
C PRO A 158 16.82 -33.41 47.40
N PRO A 159 16.65 -34.72 47.71
CA PRO A 159 16.39 -35.18 49.07
C PRO A 159 17.56 -34.82 50.00
N LYS A 160 17.23 -34.31 51.20
CA LYS A 160 18.19 -33.95 52.25
C LYS A 160 19.10 -35.15 52.55
N GLN A 161 20.40 -35.02 52.29
CA GLN A 161 21.40 -35.95 52.80
C GLN A 161 21.34 -35.97 54.33
N LYS A 162 21.09 -37.15 54.92
CA LYS A 162 21.19 -37.35 56.36
C LYS A 162 22.68 -37.29 56.74
N LEU A 163 23.07 -36.28 57.51
CA LEU A 163 24.37 -36.29 58.21
C LEU A 163 24.35 -37.43 59.26
N PRO A 164 25.41 -38.26 59.36
CA PRO A 164 25.52 -39.26 60.40
C PRO A 164 25.73 -38.58 61.76
N LYS A 165 25.01 -39.04 62.78
CA LYS A 165 25.23 -38.63 64.18
C LYS A 165 26.53 -39.25 64.68
N ALA A 166 27.39 -38.43 65.28
CA ALA A 166 28.48 -38.85 66.15
C ALA A 166 27.96 -38.96 67.59
#